data_AF-A0A923J5A3-F1
#
_entry.id   AF-A0A923J5A3-F1
#
_cell.length_a   1.000
_cell.length_b   1.000
_cell.length_c   1.000
_cell.angle_alpha   90.00
_cell.angle_beta   90.00
_cell.angle_gamma   90.00
#
_symmetry.space_group_name_H-M   'P 1'
#
loop_
_entity.id
_entity.type
_entity.pdbx_description
1 polymer ?
#
loop_
_entity_poly.entity_id
_entity_poly.type
_entity_poly.pdbx_seq_one_letter_code
_entity_poly.pdbx_strand_id
1 'polypeptide(L)'
;MPAWSEPQDLKTWMVRGLSFRGTVLFLAVLAILISEVRFSWVEVLVGRYLVVTNIHRPESGSVWEQGRLKQVATQTLEQMATRQLTAQREAREATSLAQLIEGLSASQGTMISAVQFRTLYSQIPEAVARTLFSPILMLRISAEKSWDRVYMERENGQVGIYLLDRSNNVLSYTTLTDQQLRSTGTEPPVLTGVLDEQPEFAGRIYPADRFFMALDTLSPETQRGVLSQPGTLLAVEGTPVRVGISDEVNADMIRIGVEMDTPQGRQILLAMGQEWAVWQVRMLLEPRLSKPSSSKKRWPIRRGEP
;
A
#
# COMPACT_ATOMS: atom_id res chain seq x y z
N MET A 1 23.97 96.94 9.00
CA MET A 1 22.60 96.43 8.84
C MET A 1 22.15 96.67 7.42
N PRO A 2 22.01 95.67 6.54
CA PRO A 2 21.45 95.89 5.22
C PRO A 2 19.91 95.96 5.34
N ALA A 3 19.35 97.07 4.88
CA ALA A 3 17.92 97.32 4.85
C ALA A 3 17.23 96.29 3.96
N TRP A 4 16.34 95.50 4.54
CA TRP A 4 15.34 94.73 3.82
C TRP A 4 14.33 95.71 3.23
N SER A 5 14.59 96.21 2.02
CA SER A 5 13.60 96.94 1.24
C SER A 5 12.78 95.94 0.43
N GLU A 6 11.53 95.75 0.82
CA GLU A 6 10.49 95.05 0.05
C GLU A 6 10.38 95.66 -1.36
N PRO A 7 10.58 94.90 -2.45
CA PRO A 7 10.38 95.41 -3.79
C PRO A 7 8.89 95.41 -4.16
N GLN A 8 8.33 96.59 -4.42
CA GLN A 8 6.92 96.80 -4.78
C GLN A 8 6.59 96.54 -6.26
N ASP A 9 7.53 96.02 -7.08
CA ASP A 9 7.30 95.91 -8.52
C ASP A 9 7.83 94.60 -9.13
N LEU A 10 6.94 93.86 -9.81
CA LEU A 10 7.28 92.64 -10.57
C LEU A 10 8.27 92.92 -11.72
N LYS A 11 8.28 94.16 -12.23
CA LYS A 11 9.22 94.59 -13.28
C LYS A 11 10.67 94.68 -12.76
N THR A 12 10.90 95.13 -11.53
CA THR A 12 12.26 95.16 -10.96
C THR A 12 12.76 93.77 -10.60
N TRP A 13 11.86 92.81 -10.34
CA TRP A 13 12.21 91.40 -10.21
C TRP A 13 12.74 90.81 -11.54
N MET A 14 12.07 91.10 -12.66
CA MET A 14 12.54 90.67 -14.00
C MET A 14 13.89 91.28 -14.39
N VAL A 15 14.12 92.57 -14.12
CA VAL A 15 15.37 93.24 -14.47
C VAL A 15 16.54 92.78 -13.60
N ARG A 16 16.31 92.40 -12.33
CA ARG A 16 17.34 91.74 -11.50
C ARG A 16 17.54 90.26 -11.87
N GLY A 17 16.50 89.57 -12.35
CA GLY A 17 16.61 88.24 -12.95
C GLY A 17 17.48 88.22 -14.21
N LEU A 18 17.48 89.32 -14.96
CA LEU A 18 18.37 89.57 -16.11
C LEU A 18 19.76 90.12 -15.72
N SER A 19 20.23 89.82 -14.51
CA SER A 19 21.64 90.01 -14.15
C SER A 19 22.45 88.80 -14.63
N PHE A 20 23.74 88.98 -14.93
CA PHE A 20 24.65 87.89 -15.34
C PHE A 20 24.53 86.67 -14.41
N ARG A 21 24.35 86.90 -13.11
CA ARG A 21 24.12 85.84 -12.11
C ARG A 21 22.82 85.07 -12.34
N GLY A 22 21.71 85.74 -12.67
CA GLY A 22 20.43 85.09 -12.97
C GLY A 22 20.46 84.30 -14.29
N THR A 23 21.19 84.80 -15.29
CA THR A 23 21.38 84.07 -16.56
C THR A 23 22.23 82.81 -16.35
N VAL A 24 23.30 82.89 -15.56
CA VAL A 24 24.13 81.72 -15.20
C VAL A 24 23.34 80.71 -14.39
N LEU A 25 22.51 81.15 -13.44
CA LEU A 25 21.67 80.27 -12.63
C LEU A 25 20.62 79.57 -13.50
N PHE A 26 20.00 80.30 -14.44
CA PHE A 26 19.07 79.72 -15.41
C PHE A 26 19.74 78.67 -16.29
N LEU A 27 20.94 78.95 -16.81
CA LEU A 27 21.71 78.01 -17.61
C LEU A 27 22.11 76.76 -16.80
N ALA A 28 22.48 76.92 -15.53
CA ALA A 28 22.78 75.80 -14.65
C ALA A 28 21.55 74.92 -14.38
N VAL A 29 20.39 75.53 -14.11
CA VAL A 29 19.12 74.80 -13.93
C VAL A 29 18.73 74.06 -15.21
N LEU A 30 18.88 74.71 -16.38
CA LEU A 30 18.61 74.09 -17.66
C LEU A 30 19.55 72.91 -17.93
N ALA A 31 20.84 73.05 -17.60
CA ALA A 31 21.82 71.97 -17.74
C ALA A 31 21.49 70.78 -16.82
N ILE A 32 21.04 71.02 -15.59
CA ILE A 32 20.59 69.96 -14.67
C ILE A 32 19.35 69.26 -15.23
N LEU A 33 18.38 70.00 -15.77
CA LEU A 33 17.20 69.42 -16.40
C LEU A 33 17.55 68.57 -17.62
N ILE A 34 18.42 69.06 -18.51
CA ILE A 34 18.89 68.28 -19.67
C ILE A 34 19.64 67.03 -19.21
N SER A 35 20.45 67.15 -18.16
CA SER A 35 21.16 66.03 -17.55
C SER A 35 20.19 64.99 -16.97
N GLU A 36 19.10 65.41 -16.33
CA GLU A 36 18.08 64.50 -15.82
C GLU A 36 17.35 63.78 -16.96
N VAL A 37 16.95 64.49 -18.02
CA VAL A 37 16.30 63.87 -19.20
C VAL A 37 17.21 62.88 -19.91
N ARG A 38 18.52 63.15 -19.96
CA ARG A 38 19.48 62.32 -20.69
C ARG A 38 19.98 61.12 -19.89
N PHE A 39 20.21 61.29 -18.59
CA PHE A 39 20.89 60.31 -17.76
C PHE A 39 20.01 59.71 -16.65
N SER A 40 18.81 60.25 -16.41
CA SER A 40 17.85 59.79 -15.40
C SER A 40 18.52 59.49 -14.06
N TRP A 41 19.46 60.35 -13.66
CA TRP A 41 20.34 60.08 -12.54
C TRP A 41 19.56 60.10 -11.23
N VAL A 42 18.48 60.89 -11.12
CA VAL A 42 17.58 60.83 -9.95
C VAL A 42 16.90 59.47 -9.84
N GLU A 43 16.38 58.90 -10.93
CA GLU A 43 15.77 57.56 -10.92
C GLU A 43 16.78 56.47 -10.55
N VAL A 44 17.98 56.52 -11.13
CA VAL A 44 19.06 55.57 -10.81
C VAL A 44 19.50 55.71 -9.35
N LEU A 45 19.59 56.93 -8.83
CA LEU A 45 19.96 57.20 -7.44
C LEU A 45 18.89 56.71 -6.47
N VAL A 46 17.62 56.99 -6.75
CA VAL A 46 16.48 56.50 -5.96
C VAL A 46 16.38 54.97 -6.05
N GLY A 47 16.57 54.40 -7.23
CA GLY A 47 16.59 52.95 -7.44
C GLY A 47 17.71 52.26 -6.65
N ARG A 48 18.95 52.79 -6.71
CA ARG A 48 20.06 52.28 -5.91
C ARG A 48 19.82 52.43 -4.42
N TYR A 49 19.27 53.57 -4.00
CA TYR A 49 18.92 53.80 -2.59
C TYR A 49 17.87 52.80 -2.11
N LEU A 50 16.82 52.55 -2.91
CA LEU A 50 15.80 51.54 -2.59
C LEU A 50 16.40 50.13 -2.54
N VAL A 51 17.26 49.73 -3.47
CA VAL A 51 17.91 48.41 -3.46
C VAL A 51 18.80 48.20 -2.22
N VAL A 52 19.58 49.22 -1.83
CA VAL A 52 20.47 49.12 -0.65
C VAL A 52 19.67 49.09 0.65
N THR A 53 18.58 49.86 0.74
CA THR A 53 17.70 49.87 1.92
C THR A 53 16.76 48.65 1.95
N ASN A 54 16.56 47.95 0.83
CA ASN A 54 15.73 46.75 0.75
C ASN A 54 16.26 45.60 1.63
N ILE A 55 17.58 45.53 1.86
CA ILE A 55 18.20 44.48 2.70
C ILE A 55 17.74 44.56 4.17
N HIS A 56 17.36 45.74 4.64
CA HIS A 56 16.91 45.98 6.03
C HIS A 56 15.39 46.02 6.17
N ARG A 57 14.64 45.79 5.08
CA ARG A 57 13.18 45.83 5.13
C ARG A 57 12.69 44.50 5.74
N PRO A 58 11.93 44.52 6.86
CA PRO A 58 11.32 43.29 7.37
C PRO A 58 10.41 42.70 6.29
N GLU A 59 10.56 41.41 6.01
CA GLU A 59 9.72 40.66 5.07
C GLU A 59 8.31 40.44 5.63
N SER A 60 7.58 41.53 5.85
CA SER A 60 6.19 41.52 6.29
C SER A 60 5.30 42.15 5.22
N GLY A 61 4.32 41.38 4.76
CA GLY A 61 3.39 41.78 3.69
C GLY A 61 2.86 40.58 2.91
N SER A 62 1.65 40.71 2.36
CA SER A 62 0.92 39.64 1.67
C SER A 62 1.69 39.01 0.49
N VAL A 63 2.51 39.80 -0.22
CA VAL A 63 3.34 39.31 -1.33
C VAL A 63 4.47 38.39 -0.84
N TRP A 64 5.07 38.71 0.32
CA TRP A 64 6.12 37.89 0.93
C TRP A 64 5.55 36.62 1.57
N GLU A 65 4.34 36.69 2.13
CA GLU A 65 3.62 35.49 2.57
C GLU A 65 3.26 34.57 1.40
N GLN A 66 2.79 35.13 0.27
CA GLN A 66 2.54 34.36 -0.95
C GLN A 66 3.83 33.73 -1.51
N GLY A 67 4.95 34.46 -1.47
CA GLY A 67 6.26 33.93 -1.86
C GLY A 67 6.71 32.78 -0.96
N ARG A 68 6.60 32.95 0.37
CA ARG A 68 6.91 31.92 1.36
C ARG A 68 6.01 30.70 1.21
N LEU A 69 4.71 30.89 1.00
CA LEU A 69 3.75 29.81 0.75
C LEU A 69 4.09 29.04 -0.53
N LYS A 70 4.49 29.74 -1.61
CA LYS A 70 4.97 29.09 -2.84
C LYS A 70 6.28 28.31 -2.62
N GLN A 71 7.20 28.85 -1.83
CA GLN A 71 8.46 28.18 -1.53
C GLN A 71 8.26 26.94 -0.64
N VAL A 72 7.39 27.03 0.36
CA VAL A 72 7.00 25.88 1.18
C VAL A 72 6.27 24.85 0.32
N ALA A 73 5.33 25.27 -0.54
CA ALA A 73 4.62 24.37 -1.44
C ALA A 73 5.58 23.63 -2.38
N THR A 74 6.51 24.33 -3.02
CA THR A 74 7.53 23.71 -3.90
C THR A 74 8.44 22.75 -3.13
N GLN A 75 8.92 23.13 -1.94
CA GLN A 75 9.70 22.23 -1.09
C GLN A 75 8.90 20.99 -0.68
N THR A 76 7.62 21.13 -0.32
CA THR A 76 6.78 19.97 0.01
C THR A 76 6.54 19.07 -1.19
N LEU A 77 6.36 19.63 -2.39
CA LEU A 77 6.22 18.87 -3.63
C LEU A 77 7.50 18.11 -3.98
N GLU A 78 8.67 18.76 -3.87
CA GLU A 78 9.96 18.12 -4.07
C GLU A 78 10.19 16.99 -3.07
N GLN A 79 9.83 17.19 -1.80
CA GLN A 79 9.90 16.15 -0.78
C GLN A 79 8.95 14.98 -1.08
N MET A 80 7.72 15.24 -1.52
CA MET A 80 6.76 14.19 -1.91
C MET A 80 7.27 13.41 -3.13
N ALA A 81 7.75 14.11 -4.16
CA ALA A 81 8.31 13.48 -5.36
C ALA A 81 9.56 12.65 -5.03
N THR A 82 10.45 13.17 -4.18
CA THR A 82 11.64 12.43 -3.75
C THR A 82 11.25 11.17 -2.99
N ARG A 83 10.33 11.27 -2.01
CA ARG A 83 9.82 10.10 -1.25
C ARG A 83 9.22 9.04 -2.16
N GLN A 84 8.42 9.45 -3.16
CA GLN A 84 7.83 8.54 -4.12
C GLN A 84 8.89 7.83 -4.97
N LEU A 85 9.94 8.54 -5.38
CA LEU A 85 11.05 7.95 -6.12
C LEU A 85 11.87 6.98 -5.26
N THR A 86 12.10 7.28 -3.98
CA THR A 86 12.79 6.37 -3.04
C THR A 86 11.97 5.10 -2.82
N ALA A 87 10.67 5.24 -2.54
CA ALA A 87 9.77 4.09 -2.39
C ALA A 87 9.70 3.23 -3.66
N GLN A 88 9.70 3.85 -4.85
CA GLN A 88 9.78 3.09 -6.10
C GLN A 88 11.11 2.37 -6.30
N ARG A 89 12.24 2.95 -5.86
CA ARG A 89 13.55 2.27 -5.94
C ARG A 89 13.61 1.09 -4.99
N GLU A 90 13.21 1.27 -3.74
CA GLU A 90 13.14 0.20 -2.74
C GLU A 90 12.22 -0.94 -3.21
N ALA A 91 11.07 -0.61 -3.78
CA ALA A 91 10.17 -1.60 -4.37
C ALA A 91 10.76 -2.34 -5.58
N ARG A 92 11.60 -1.66 -6.39
CA ARG A 92 12.30 -2.30 -7.51
C ARG A 92 13.45 -3.20 -7.06
N GLU A 93 14.07 -2.90 -5.92
CA GLU A 93 15.18 -3.66 -5.34
C GLU A 93 14.69 -4.82 -4.42
N ALA A 94 13.42 -4.82 -4.03
CA ALA A 94 12.84 -5.88 -3.22
C ALA A 94 12.99 -7.26 -3.91
N THR A 95 13.60 -8.19 -3.18
CA THR A 95 13.91 -9.54 -3.69
C THR A 95 12.78 -10.53 -3.41
N SER A 96 11.86 -10.20 -2.49
CA SER A 96 10.68 -11.02 -2.16
C SER A 96 9.42 -10.18 -2.07
N LEU A 97 8.25 -10.81 -2.31
CA LEU A 97 6.95 -10.13 -2.18
C LEU A 97 6.72 -9.63 -0.74
N ALA A 98 7.14 -10.40 0.27
CA ALA A 98 7.03 -10.02 1.67
C ALA A 98 7.81 -8.73 1.98
N GLN A 99 9.06 -8.64 1.52
CA GLN A 99 9.90 -7.44 1.68
C GLN A 99 9.30 -6.23 0.94
N LEU A 100 8.72 -6.45 -0.24
CA LEU A 100 8.05 -5.40 -1.01
C LEU A 100 6.84 -4.86 -0.24
N ILE A 101 6.09 -5.73 0.42
CA ILE A 101 4.91 -5.40 1.21
C ILE A 101 5.26 -4.74 2.55
N GLU A 102 6.34 -5.15 3.21
CA GLU A 102 6.86 -4.49 4.41
C GLU A 102 7.37 -3.08 4.14
N GLY A 103 7.95 -2.84 2.95
CA GLY A 103 8.36 -1.52 2.49
C GLY A 103 7.20 -0.59 2.10
N LEU A 104 5.96 -1.08 2.03
CA LEU A 104 4.79 -0.23 1.74
C LEU A 104 4.43 0.62 2.95
N SER A 105 4.54 1.94 2.80
CA SER A 105 4.02 2.89 3.78
C SER A 105 2.48 2.96 3.71
N ALA A 106 1.82 3.15 4.86
CA ALA A 106 0.35 3.14 5.02
C ALA A 106 -0.41 4.28 4.29
N SER A 107 0.28 5.10 3.51
CA SER A 107 -0.29 6.25 2.78
C SER A 107 0.28 6.43 1.37
N GLN A 108 1.14 5.51 0.90
CA GLN A 108 1.71 5.58 -0.44
C GLN A 108 1.59 4.25 -1.14
N GLY A 109 0.92 4.26 -2.30
CA GLY A 109 0.90 3.14 -3.20
C GLY A 109 2.17 3.06 -4.04
N THR A 110 2.65 1.85 -4.22
CA THR A 110 3.81 1.52 -5.05
C THR A 110 3.34 0.88 -6.35
N MET A 111 3.97 1.27 -7.45
CA MET A 111 3.71 0.70 -8.76
C MET A 111 4.91 -0.12 -9.24
N ILE A 112 4.67 -1.37 -9.62
CA ILE A 112 5.68 -2.29 -10.17
C ILE A 112 5.25 -2.80 -11.54
N SER A 113 6.22 -3.29 -12.31
CA SER A 113 5.94 -3.88 -13.62
C SER A 113 5.33 -5.28 -13.49
N ALA A 114 4.51 -5.68 -14.46
CA ALA A 114 3.96 -7.04 -14.54
C ALA A 114 5.07 -8.10 -14.56
N VAL A 115 6.18 -7.82 -15.25
CA VAL A 115 7.35 -8.73 -15.33
C VAL A 115 7.96 -8.94 -13.96
N GLN A 116 8.19 -7.87 -13.21
CA GLN A 116 8.78 -7.95 -11.87
C GLN A 116 7.85 -8.68 -10.90
N PHE A 117 6.56 -8.35 -10.90
CA PHE A 117 5.59 -9.04 -10.06
C PHE A 117 5.51 -10.53 -10.40
N ARG A 118 5.57 -10.91 -11.69
CA ARG A 118 5.60 -12.33 -12.09
C ARG A 118 6.82 -13.06 -11.54
N THR A 119 7.99 -12.44 -11.58
CA THR A 119 9.22 -13.03 -11.00
C THR A 119 9.05 -13.25 -9.50
N LEU A 120 8.57 -12.23 -8.77
CA LEU A 120 8.33 -12.33 -7.33
C LEU A 120 7.25 -13.38 -7.01
N TYR A 121 6.15 -13.40 -7.78
CA TYR A 121 5.05 -14.35 -7.62
C TYR A 121 5.49 -15.80 -7.86
N SER A 122 6.40 -16.03 -8.82
CA SER A 122 6.93 -17.38 -9.10
C SER A 122 7.82 -17.95 -7.99
N GLN A 123 8.30 -17.11 -7.07
CA GLN A 123 9.12 -17.51 -5.92
C GLN A 123 8.27 -17.86 -4.69
N ILE A 124 6.97 -17.65 -4.75
CA ILE A 124 6.03 -17.89 -3.65
C ILE A 124 5.56 -19.34 -3.69
N PRO A 125 5.42 -20.04 -2.55
CA PRO A 125 4.80 -21.36 -2.48
C PRO A 125 3.39 -21.38 -3.08
N GLU A 126 3.03 -22.44 -3.81
CA GLU A 126 1.76 -22.53 -4.53
C GLU A 126 0.52 -22.34 -3.63
N ALA A 127 0.58 -22.80 -2.38
CA ALA A 127 -0.49 -22.63 -1.39
C ALA A 127 -0.80 -21.15 -1.12
N VAL A 128 0.24 -20.32 -1.03
CA VAL A 128 0.13 -18.86 -0.83
C VAL A 128 -0.22 -18.18 -2.15
N ALA A 129 0.34 -18.65 -3.27
CA ALA A 129 0.03 -18.12 -4.58
C ALA A 129 -1.49 -18.13 -4.82
N ARG A 130 -2.17 -19.24 -4.49
CA ARG A 130 -3.63 -19.41 -4.61
C ARG A 130 -4.46 -18.48 -3.72
N THR A 131 -3.98 -18.11 -2.53
CA THR A 131 -4.68 -17.16 -1.65
C THR A 131 -4.54 -15.71 -2.13
N LEU A 132 -3.46 -15.39 -2.84
CA LEU A 132 -3.25 -14.08 -3.47
C LEU A 132 -4.05 -13.95 -4.77
N PHE A 133 -3.72 -14.78 -5.75
CA PHE A 133 -4.37 -14.84 -7.06
C PHE A 133 -4.25 -16.25 -7.61
N SER A 134 -5.29 -16.80 -8.25
CA SER A 134 -5.15 -18.13 -8.88
C SER A 134 -4.00 -18.15 -9.91
N PRO A 135 -3.09 -19.15 -9.90
CA PRO A 135 -2.05 -19.28 -10.92
C PRO A 135 -2.62 -19.33 -12.35
N ILE A 136 -3.82 -19.91 -12.52
CA ILE A 136 -4.52 -19.97 -13.80
C ILE A 136 -5.00 -18.58 -14.24
N LEU A 137 -5.48 -17.76 -13.30
CA LEU A 137 -5.82 -16.37 -13.56
C LEU A 137 -4.57 -15.64 -14.07
N MET A 138 -3.44 -15.75 -13.38
CA MET A 138 -2.18 -15.12 -13.79
C MET A 138 -1.72 -15.54 -15.18
N LEU A 139 -1.83 -16.83 -15.52
CA LEU A 139 -1.52 -17.33 -16.85
C LEU A 139 -2.46 -16.76 -17.92
N ARG A 140 -3.76 -16.64 -17.63
CA ARG A 140 -4.76 -16.09 -18.56
C ARG A 140 -4.47 -14.63 -18.90
N ILE A 141 -4.34 -13.76 -17.90
CA ILE A 141 -4.04 -12.33 -18.13
C ILE A 141 -2.65 -12.11 -18.74
N SER A 142 -1.68 -12.97 -18.43
CA SER A 142 -0.38 -12.95 -19.11
C SER A 142 -0.48 -13.36 -20.58
N ALA A 143 -1.36 -14.29 -20.95
CA ALA A 143 -1.54 -14.74 -22.33
C ALA A 143 -2.28 -13.70 -23.18
N GLU A 144 -3.21 -12.95 -22.59
CA GLU A 144 -3.97 -11.88 -23.25
C GLU A 144 -3.13 -10.62 -23.55
N LYS A 145 -1.89 -10.53 -23.03
CA LYS A 145 -1.00 -9.36 -23.14
C LYS A 145 -1.62 -8.03 -22.66
N SER A 146 -2.71 -8.12 -21.89
CA SER A 146 -3.42 -6.99 -21.32
C SER A 146 -2.75 -6.47 -20.06
N TRP A 147 -2.01 -7.32 -19.34
CA TRP A 147 -1.35 -6.97 -18.09
C TRP A 147 -0.01 -6.26 -18.30
N ASP A 148 0.12 -5.04 -17.75
CA ASP A 148 1.31 -4.20 -17.89
C ASP A 148 1.94 -3.86 -16.53
N ARG A 149 1.11 -3.53 -15.54
CA ARG A 149 1.53 -2.98 -14.25
C ARG A 149 0.77 -3.58 -13.08
N VAL A 150 1.35 -3.51 -11.90
CA VAL A 150 0.71 -3.85 -10.63
C VAL A 150 0.83 -2.65 -9.70
N TYR A 151 -0.30 -2.24 -9.14
CA TYR A 151 -0.35 -1.20 -8.12
C TYR A 151 -0.64 -1.86 -6.78
N MET A 152 0.11 -1.47 -5.76
CA MET A 152 0.00 -2.03 -4.42
C MET A 152 -0.12 -0.89 -3.44
N GLU A 153 -1.13 -0.95 -2.58
CA GLU A 153 -1.33 0.05 -1.54
C GLU A 153 -1.60 -0.61 -0.21
N ARG A 154 -1.22 0.07 0.86
CA ARG A 154 -1.50 -0.35 2.22
C ARG A 154 -2.46 0.65 2.84
N GLU A 155 -3.67 0.22 3.14
CA GLU A 155 -4.70 1.05 3.76
C GLU A 155 -5.32 0.29 4.93
N ASN A 156 -5.40 0.91 6.12
CA ASN A 156 -6.04 0.34 7.32
C ASN A 156 -5.54 -1.07 7.74
N GLY A 157 -4.26 -1.39 7.52
CA GLY A 157 -3.69 -2.72 7.84
C GLY A 157 -4.05 -3.81 6.82
N GLN A 158 -4.61 -3.43 5.68
CA GLN A 158 -4.84 -4.28 4.53
C GLN A 158 -3.94 -3.84 3.37
N VAL A 159 -3.44 -4.80 2.62
CA VAL A 159 -2.63 -4.60 1.42
C VAL A 159 -3.50 -4.92 0.21
N GLY A 160 -3.87 -3.88 -0.53
CA GLY A 160 -4.56 -4.00 -1.81
C GLY A 160 -3.55 -4.21 -2.92
N ILE A 161 -3.72 -5.25 -3.73
CA ILE A 161 -2.92 -5.51 -4.93
C ILE A 161 -3.84 -5.46 -6.14
N TYR A 162 -3.56 -4.54 -7.07
CA TYR A 162 -4.34 -4.28 -8.27
C TYR A 162 -3.51 -4.58 -9.51
N LEU A 163 -4.01 -5.44 -10.38
CA LEU A 163 -3.42 -5.73 -11.68
C LEU A 163 -4.01 -4.75 -12.70
N LEU A 164 -3.15 -4.03 -13.40
CA LEU A 164 -3.52 -2.94 -14.29
C LEU A 164 -3.08 -3.21 -15.73
N ASP A 165 -3.91 -2.79 -16.68
CA ASP A 165 -3.54 -2.70 -18.09
C ASP A 165 -2.81 -1.39 -18.43
N ARG A 166 -2.42 -1.21 -19.70
CA ARG A 166 -1.77 0.04 -20.19
C ARG A 166 -2.65 1.28 -20.08
N SER A 167 -3.97 1.11 -19.98
CA SER A 167 -4.95 2.19 -19.87
C SER A 167 -5.36 2.45 -18.42
N ASN A 168 -4.66 1.84 -17.44
CA ASN A 168 -5.00 1.84 -16.02
C ASN A 168 -6.36 1.22 -15.66
N ASN A 169 -6.89 0.33 -16.51
CA ASN A 169 -8.05 -0.46 -16.14
C ASN A 169 -7.63 -1.58 -15.18
N VAL A 170 -8.42 -1.80 -14.13
CA VAL A 170 -8.21 -2.89 -13.18
C VAL A 170 -8.66 -4.21 -13.82
N LEU A 171 -7.71 -5.11 -14.05
CA LEU A 171 -7.94 -6.46 -14.58
C LEU A 171 -8.36 -7.43 -13.47
N SER A 172 -7.77 -7.27 -12.28
CA SER A 172 -8.11 -8.02 -11.08
C SER A 172 -7.58 -7.28 -9.86
N TYR A 173 -8.23 -7.45 -8.72
CA TYR A 173 -7.75 -6.93 -7.45
C TYR A 173 -7.87 -8.00 -6.36
N THR A 174 -7.03 -7.91 -5.34
CA THR A 174 -7.13 -8.71 -4.12
C THR A 174 -6.71 -7.85 -2.93
N THR A 175 -7.25 -8.15 -1.76
CA THR A 175 -6.96 -7.44 -0.50
C THR A 175 -6.50 -8.46 0.54
N LEU A 176 -5.36 -8.20 1.15
CA LEU A 176 -4.74 -9.10 2.11
C LEU A 176 -4.64 -8.42 3.47
N THR A 177 -5.02 -9.11 4.53
CA THR A 177 -4.74 -8.64 5.89
C THR A 177 -3.29 -8.95 6.27
N ASP A 178 -2.70 -8.11 7.13
CA ASP A 178 -1.35 -8.34 7.68
C ASP A 178 -1.19 -9.72 8.35
N GLN A 179 -2.27 -10.28 8.90
CA GLN A 179 -2.28 -11.63 9.46
C GLN A 179 -2.06 -12.72 8.39
N GLN A 180 -2.62 -12.54 7.19
CA GLN A 180 -2.43 -13.46 6.05
C GLN A 180 -1.03 -13.34 5.45
N LEU A 181 -0.43 -12.14 5.50
CA LEU A 181 0.94 -11.89 5.08
C LEU A 181 1.97 -12.44 6.08
N ARG A 182 1.65 -12.45 7.37
CA ARG A 182 2.51 -13.07 8.40
C ARG A 182 2.43 -14.58 8.41
N SER A 183 1.25 -15.17 8.17
CA SER A 183 1.12 -16.62 7.98
C SER A 183 1.74 -17.13 6.66
N THR A 184 2.16 -16.21 5.79
CA THR A 184 2.93 -16.51 4.56
C THR A 184 4.43 -16.75 4.85
N GLY A 185 4.92 -16.29 6.01
CA GLY A 185 6.29 -16.51 6.47
C GLY A 185 6.34 -17.55 7.58
N THR A 186 6.53 -18.81 7.21
CA THR A 186 7.18 -19.85 8.04
C THR A 186 6.72 -19.93 9.51
N GLU A 187 5.47 -20.30 9.76
CA GLU A 187 5.06 -21.19 10.88
C GLU A 187 3.54 -21.33 10.87
N PRO A 188 2.98 -22.55 10.97
CA PRO A 188 1.54 -22.71 11.18
C PRO A 188 1.14 -22.00 12.49
N PRO A 189 0.01 -21.28 12.53
CA PRO A 189 -0.41 -20.62 13.74
C PRO A 189 -0.60 -21.66 14.84
N VAL A 190 0.26 -21.58 15.86
CA VAL A 190 0.20 -22.42 17.06
C VAL A 190 -0.75 -21.76 18.04
N LEU A 191 -1.84 -22.45 18.37
CA LEU A 191 -2.79 -22.01 19.39
C LEU A 191 -2.54 -22.79 20.67
N THR A 192 -2.35 -22.10 21.79
CA THR A 192 -2.30 -22.76 23.11
C THR A 192 -3.71 -23.15 23.52
N GLY A 193 -3.94 -24.42 23.86
CA GLY A 193 -5.25 -24.91 24.29
C GLY A 193 -5.58 -26.30 23.76
N VAL A 194 -6.87 -26.66 23.82
CA VAL A 194 -7.40 -27.95 23.34
C VAL A 194 -8.40 -27.74 22.20
N LEU A 195 -8.51 -28.73 21.31
CA LEU A 195 -9.44 -28.65 20.17
C LEU A 195 -10.90 -28.47 20.59
N ASP A 196 -11.28 -28.91 21.79
CA ASP A 196 -12.66 -28.79 22.32
C ASP A 196 -13.06 -27.33 22.61
N GLU A 197 -12.09 -26.44 22.82
CA GLU A 197 -12.33 -25.01 23.07
C GLU A 197 -12.59 -24.22 21.78
N GLN A 198 -12.33 -24.86 20.62
CA GLN A 198 -12.46 -24.23 19.31
C GLN A 198 -13.79 -24.62 18.66
N PRO A 199 -14.73 -23.67 18.48
CA PRO A 199 -16.06 -23.99 17.94
C PRO A 199 -16.00 -24.50 16.49
N GLU A 200 -14.96 -24.13 15.73
CA GLU A 200 -14.75 -24.56 14.35
C GLU A 200 -14.55 -26.08 14.20
N PHE A 201 -14.05 -26.76 15.24
CA PHE A 201 -13.83 -28.22 15.23
C PHE A 201 -14.92 -29.00 15.97
N ALA A 202 -15.93 -28.32 16.53
CA ALA A 202 -16.94 -28.94 17.37
C ALA A 202 -17.66 -30.09 16.65
N GLY A 203 -17.60 -31.29 17.23
CA GLY A 203 -18.24 -32.49 16.67
C GLY A 203 -17.44 -33.22 15.58
N ARG A 204 -16.24 -32.75 15.21
CA ARG A 204 -15.37 -33.35 14.19
C ARG A 204 -13.92 -33.51 14.67
N ILE A 205 -13.79 -33.99 15.91
CA ILE A 205 -12.50 -34.28 16.53
C ILE A 205 -12.32 -35.79 16.54
N TYR A 206 -11.23 -36.25 15.95
CA TYR A 206 -10.87 -37.66 15.85
C TYR A 206 -9.56 -37.92 16.61
N PRO A 207 -9.36 -39.14 17.15
CA PRO A 207 -8.06 -39.58 17.63
C PRO A 207 -7.00 -39.49 16.52
N ALA A 208 -5.80 -39.01 16.85
CA ALA A 208 -4.73 -38.79 15.88
C ALA A 208 -4.29 -40.09 15.20
N ASP A 209 -4.13 -41.17 15.98
CA ASP A 209 -3.83 -42.53 15.49
C ASP A 209 -4.81 -42.96 14.39
N ARG A 210 -6.10 -42.79 14.62
CA ARG A 210 -7.15 -43.16 13.66
C ARG A 210 -7.12 -42.30 12.41
N PHE A 211 -6.87 -41.00 12.56
CA PHE A 211 -6.73 -40.07 11.44
C PHE A 211 -5.54 -40.42 10.56
N PHE A 212 -4.35 -40.58 11.14
CA PHE A 212 -3.13 -40.87 10.39
C PHE A 212 -3.15 -42.27 9.77
N MET A 213 -3.75 -43.27 10.43
CA MET A 213 -3.99 -44.57 9.81
C MET A 213 -4.91 -44.47 8.58
N ALA A 214 -6.00 -43.70 8.67
CA ALA A 214 -6.87 -43.49 7.52
C ALA A 214 -6.15 -42.75 6.38
N LEU A 215 -5.34 -41.74 6.70
CA LEU A 215 -4.56 -40.99 5.74
C LEU A 215 -3.50 -41.86 5.03
N ASP A 216 -2.83 -42.75 5.76
CA ASP A 216 -1.80 -43.65 5.22
C ASP A 216 -2.36 -44.62 4.18
N THR A 217 -3.65 -45.00 4.29
CA THR A 217 -4.31 -45.87 3.30
C THR A 217 -4.65 -45.19 1.97
N LEU A 218 -4.58 -43.85 1.91
CA LEU A 218 -4.92 -43.07 0.72
C LEU A 218 -3.72 -42.92 -0.23
N SER A 219 -3.97 -42.50 -1.47
CA SER A 219 -2.89 -42.26 -2.44
C SER A 219 -1.98 -41.11 -2.00
N PRO A 220 -0.70 -41.08 -2.42
CA PRO A 220 0.22 -39.98 -2.09
C PRO A 220 -0.27 -38.60 -2.53
N GLU A 221 -1.08 -38.54 -3.60
CA GLU A 221 -1.70 -37.30 -4.06
C GLU A 221 -2.76 -36.80 -3.07
N THR A 222 -3.63 -37.69 -2.59
CA THR A 222 -4.61 -37.36 -1.56
C THR A 222 -3.92 -37.02 -0.23
N GLN A 223 -2.86 -37.74 0.14
CA GLN A 223 -2.09 -37.45 1.35
C GLN A 223 -1.55 -36.01 1.33
N ARG A 224 -0.95 -35.59 0.22
CA ARG A 224 -0.50 -34.19 0.00
C ARG A 224 -1.67 -33.21 -0.06
N GLY A 225 -2.81 -33.64 -0.58
CA GLY A 225 -4.03 -32.84 -0.59
C GLY A 225 -4.54 -32.55 0.82
N VAL A 226 -4.48 -33.51 1.74
CA VAL A 226 -4.94 -33.35 3.14
C VAL A 226 -3.92 -32.58 3.97
N LEU A 227 -2.65 -32.96 3.88
CA LEU A 227 -1.55 -32.30 4.59
C LEU A 227 -0.55 -31.78 3.56
N SER A 228 -0.73 -30.51 3.19
CA SER A 228 0.11 -29.84 2.19
C SER A 228 1.59 -29.80 2.58
N GLN A 229 1.88 -29.75 3.89
CA GLN A 229 3.23 -29.66 4.43
C GLN A 229 3.36 -30.52 5.71
N PRO A 230 3.57 -31.84 5.60
CA PRO A 230 3.72 -32.68 6.79
C PRO A 230 4.99 -32.34 7.60
N GLY A 231 6.01 -31.76 6.97
CA GLY A 231 7.25 -31.36 7.62
C GLY A 231 7.08 -30.29 8.71
N THR A 232 6.06 -29.43 8.62
CA THR A 232 5.80 -28.42 9.65
C THR A 232 5.21 -29.02 10.92
N LEU A 233 4.39 -30.07 10.80
CA LEU A 233 3.90 -30.84 11.95
C LEU A 233 5.02 -31.63 12.63
N LEU A 234 5.98 -32.12 11.86
CA LEU A 234 7.15 -32.85 12.36
C LEU A 234 8.22 -31.95 12.98
N ALA A 235 8.22 -30.65 12.66
CA ALA A 235 9.17 -29.68 13.20
C ALA A 235 8.89 -29.31 14.66
N VAL A 236 7.65 -29.53 15.13
CA VAL A 236 7.23 -29.21 16.49
C VAL A 236 7.50 -30.40 17.41
N GLU A 237 8.21 -30.16 18.52
CA GLU A 237 8.47 -31.17 19.54
C GLU A 237 7.17 -31.51 20.29
N GLY A 238 6.60 -32.68 20.01
CA GLY A 238 5.43 -33.19 20.70
C GLY A 238 4.84 -34.42 20.04
N THR A 239 3.84 -35.03 20.68
CA THR A 239 3.09 -36.16 20.12
C THR A 239 1.68 -35.73 19.71
N PRO A 240 1.23 -36.02 18.49
CA PRO A 240 -0.13 -35.72 18.09
C PRO A 240 -1.11 -36.64 18.83
N VAL A 241 -2.11 -36.05 19.49
CA VAL A 241 -3.11 -36.77 20.29
C VAL A 241 -4.46 -36.79 19.59
N ARG A 242 -4.89 -35.65 19.03
CA ARG A 242 -6.21 -35.49 18.38
C ARG A 242 -6.11 -34.62 17.14
N VAL A 243 -7.03 -34.83 16.21
CA VAL A 243 -7.14 -34.06 14.96
C VAL A 243 -8.57 -33.57 14.79
N GLY A 244 -8.75 -32.26 14.69
CA GLY A 244 -10.01 -31.59 14.38
C GLY A 244 -10.08 -31.25 12.89
N ILE A 245 -11.22 -31.50 12.27
CA ILE A 245 -11.51 -31.09 10.89
C ILE A 245 -12.61 -30.04 10.92
N SER A 246 -12.34 -28.84 10.39
CA SER A 246 -13.32 -27.77 10.37
C SER A 246 -14.51 -28.09 9.44
N ASP A 247 -15.68 -27.52 9.74
CA ASP A 247 -16.84 -27.54 8.83
C ASP A 247 -16.84 -26.37 7.84
N GLU A 248 -15.96 -25.40 8.03
CA GLU A 248 -15.87 -24.24 7.16
C GLU A 248 -14.91 -24.54 6.00
N VAL A 249 -15.44 -24.42 4.78
CA VAL A 249 -14.64 -24.41 3.55
C VAL A 249 -14.31 -22.97 3.21
N ASN A 250 -13.02 -22.66 3.10
CA ASN A 250 -12.53 -21.36 2.68
C ASN A 250 -11.62 -21.54 1.46
N ALA A 251 -12.05 -21.02 0.31
CA ALA A 251 -11.34 -21.12 -0.97
C ALA A 251 -10.93 -22.56 -1.34
N ASP A 252 -11.89 -23.50 -1.29
CA ASP A 252 -11.72 -24.94 -1.56
C ASP A 252 -10.76 -25.66 -0.60
N MET A 253 -10.45 -25.04 0.53
CA MET A 253 -9.58 -25.58 1.57
C MET A 253 -10.35 -25.71 2.89
N ILE A 254 -10.09 -26.79 3.63
CA ILE A 254 -10.60 -27.06 4.96
C ILE A 254 -9.47 -26.91 5.96
N ARG A 255 -9.75 -26.24 7.07
CA ARG A 255 -8.82 -26.12 8.19
C ARG A 255 -8.77 -27.43 8.98
N ILE A 256 -7.56 -27.86 9.30
CA ILE A 256 -7.28 -29.05 10.11
C ILE A 256 -6.49 -28.61 11.33
N GLY A 257 -6.96 -28.89 12.53
CA GLY A 257 -6.24 -28.64 13.77
C GLY A 257 -5.63 -29.93 14.31
N VAL A 258 -4.34 -29.96 14.59
CA VAL A 258 -3.66 -31.11 15.21
C VAL A 258 -3.29 -30.73 16.65
N GLU A 259 -3.91 -31.37 17.62
CA GLU A 259 -3.58 -31.22 19.04
C GLU A 259 -2.33 -32.03 19.36
N MET A 260 -1.28 -31.34 19.77
CA MET A 260 0.02 -31.87 20.16
C MET A 260 0.17 -31.81 21.67
N ASP A 261 0.63 -32.91 22.26
CA ASP A 261 1.12 -32.94 23.64
C ASP A 261 2.61 -32.62 23.64
N THR A 262 2.95 -31.43 24.14
CA THR A 262 4.33 -30.92 24.18
C THR A 262 4.80 -30.81 25.64
N PRO A 263 6.11 -30.76 25.91
CA PRO A 263 6.62 -30.55 27.27
C PRO A 263 6.14 -29.25 27.92
N GLN A 264 5.70 -28.26 27.13
CA GLN A 264 5.22 -26.96 27.57
C GLN A 264 3.69 -26.91 27.76
N GLY A 265 2.99 -28.03 27.50
CA GLY A 265 1.53 -28.14 27.56
C GLY A 265 0.91 -28.48 26.20
N ARG A 266 -0.43 -28.51 26.16
CA ARG A 266 -1.16 -28.82 24.94
C ARG A 266 -1.22 -27.63 23.99
N GLN A 267 -0.92 -27.89 22.73
CA GLN A 267 -0.91 -26.90 21.67
C GLN A 267 -1.63 -27.44 20.45
N ILE A 268 -2.26 -26.56 19.67
CA ILE A 268 -2.97 -26.90 18.44
C ILE A 268 -2.19 -26.30 17.28
N LEU A 269 -1.77 -27.17 16.37
CA LEU A 269 -1.16 -26.79 15.10
C LEU A 269 -2.22 -26.73 14.02
N LEU A 270 -2.36 -25.58 13.38
CA LEU A 270 -3.31 -25.40 12.29
C LEU A 270 -2.67 -25.68 10.94
N ALA A 271 -3.27 -26.57 10.17
CA ALA A 271 -2.93 -26.90 8.81
C ALA A 271 -4.11 -26.67 7.86
N MET A 272 -3.84 -26.58 6.56
CA MET A 272 -4.85 -26.44 5.52
C MET A 272 -4.78 -27.66 4.58
N GLY A 273 -5.92 -28.29 4.38
CA GLY A 273 -6.11 -29.39 3.43
C GLY A 273 -7.10 -29.01 2.34
N GLN A 274 -6.94 -29.56 1.14
CA GLN A 274 -7.88 -29.40 0.03
C GLN A 274 -9.19 -30.13 0.36
N GLU A 275 -10.33 -29.49 0.09
CA GLU A 275 -11.66 -29.99 0.44
C GLU A 275 -11.88 -31.43 -0.06
N TRP A 276 -11.59 -31.69 -1.34
CA TRP A 276 -11.79 -33.01 -1.95
C TRP A 276 -10.95 -34.11 -1.27
N ALA A 277 -9.76 -33.78 -0.78
CA ALA A 277 -8.84 -34.72 -0.17
C ALA A 277 -9.24 -35.00 1.29
N VAL A 278 -9.59 -33.94 2.04
CA VAL A 278 -10.13 -34.04 3.40
C VAL A 278 -11.44 -34.83 3.42
N TRP A 279 -12.28 -34.66 2.40
CA TRP A 279 -13.52 -35.43 2.25
C TRP A 279 -13.27 -36.93 2.08
N GLN A 280 -12.21 -37.33 1.35
CA GLN A 280 -11.83 -38.74 1.22
C GLN A 280 -11.39 -39.36 2.55
N VAL A 281 -10.60 -38.65 3.35
CA VAL A 281 -10.25 -39.09 4.71
C VAL A 281 -11.50 -39.21 5.57
N ARG A 282 -12.41 -38.24 5.47
CA ARG A 282 -13.66 -38.24 6.23
C ARG A 282 -14.53 -39.46 5.91
N MET A 283 -14.61 -39.89 4.65
CA MET A 283 -15.34 -41.12 4.29
C MET A 283 -14.80 -42.38 4.99
N LEU A 284 -13.49 -42.42 5.28
CA LEU A 284 -12.86 -43.52 6.02
C LEU A 284 -13.08 -43.40 7.54
N LEU A 285 -13.08 -42.17 8.07
CA LEU A 285 -13.32 -41.89 9.48
C LEU A 285 -14.80 -42.03 9.88
N GLU A 286 -15.72 -41.79 8.94
CA GLU A 286 -17.16 -41.84 9.15
C GLU A 286 -17.85 -42.81 8.15
N PRO A 287 -17.76 -44.14 8.37
CA PRO A 287 -18.36 -45.14 7.47
C PRO A 287 -19.90 -45.07 7.33
N ARG A 288 -20.55 -44.17 8.06
CA ARG A 288 -22.00 -43.91 7.96
C ARG A 288 -22.34 -43.00 6.77
N LEU A 289 -21.40 -42.20 6.26
CA LEU A 289 -21.58 -41.36 5.07
C LEU A 289 -21.52 -42.17 3.76
N SER A 290 -20.89 -43.35 3.79
CA SER A 290 -20.72 -44.23 2.63
C SER A 290 -21.84 -45.26 2.43
N LYS A 291 -22.83 -45.34 3.34
CA LYS A 291 -24.03 -46.16 3.12
C LYS A 291 -25.14 -45.31 2.48
N PRO A 292 -25.51 -45.53 1.20
CA PRO A 292 -26.80 -45.05 0.73
C PRO A 292 -27.87 -45.66 1.63
N SER A 293 -28.69 -44.79 2.22
CA SER A 293 -29.90 -45.18 2.94
C SER A 293 -30.68 -46.17 2.07
N SER A 294 -30.64 -47.45 2.43
CA SER A 294 -31.56 -48.45 1.90
C SER A 294 -32.93 -48.19 2.56
N SER A 295 -33.54 -47.06 2.24
CA SER A 295 -34.94 -46.83 2.59
C SER A 295 -35.75 -47.76 1.71
N LYS A 296 -36.27 -48.81 2.33
CA LYS A 296 -37.27 -49.72 1.77
C LYS A 296 -38.39 -48.87 1.17
N LYS A 297 -38.45 -48.78 -0.17
CA LYS A 297 -39.66 -48.38 -0.88
C LYS A 297 -40.72 -49.45 -0.63
N ARG A 298 -41.48 -49.28 0.45
CA ARG A 298 -42.71 -50.02 0.73
C ARG A 298 -43.75 -49.54 -0.29
N TRP A 299 -43.91 -50.29 -1.37
CA TRP A 299 -45.01 -50.09 -2.32
C TRP A 299 -46.33 -50.39 -1.61
N PRO A 300 -47.34 -49.50 -1.64
CA PRO A 300 -48.67 -49.86 -1.21
C PRO A 300 -49.33 -50.67 -2.33
N ILE A 301 -49.57 -51.96 -2.06
CA ILE A 301 -50.43 -52.82 -2.86
C ILE A 301 -51.85 -52.24 -2.76
N ARG A 302 -52.29 -51.59 -3.84
CA ARG A 302 -53.68 -51.16 -4.03
C ARG A 302 -54.49 -52.42 -4.33
N ARG A 303 -55.13 -52.97 -3.30
CA ARG A 303 -56.09 -54.07 -3.42
C ARG A 303 -57.37 -53.46 -4.02
N GLY A 304 -57.68 -53.83 -5.25
CA GLY A 304 -59.01 -53.64 -5.81
C GLY A 304 -59.98 -54.60 -5.14
N GLU A 305 -61.17 -54.13 -4.84
CA GLU A 305 -62.33 -54.98 -4.61
C GLU A 305 -63.36 -54.72 -5.73
N PRO A 306 -64.10 -55.76 -6.15
CA PRO A 306 -65.03 -55.73 -7.27
C PRO A 306 -66.32 -54.96 -6.99
#